data_AF-A0AAW7TEY7-F1
#
_entry.id   AF-A0AAW7TEY7-F1
#
_cell.length_a   1.000
_cell.length_b   1.000
_cell.length_c   1.000
_cell.angle_alpha   90.00
_cell.angle_beta   90.00
_cell.angle_gamma   90.00
#
_symmetry.space_group_name_H-M   'P 1'
#
loop_
_entity.id
_entity.type
_entity.pdbx_description
1 polymer ?
#
loop_
_entity_poly.entity_id
_entity_poly.type
_entity_poly.pdbx_seq_one_letter_code
_entity_poly.pdbx_strand_id
1 'polypeptide(L)'
;MLKKYNHINFREGEAIKGVFRNRIKYWIKDKGLIQKRIAEKMGVSEQTFHKWCKNVTQPNLEEAYVLSRIIGVSLEDLCEFEENKEK
;
A
#
# COMPACT_ATOMS: atom_id res chain seq x y z
N MET A 1 -18.67 -16.47 -14.51
CA MET A 1 -18.25 -17.36 -13.39
C MET A 1 -17.68 -16.49 -12.26
N LEU A 2 -17.79 -16.87 -10.97
CA LEU A 2 -17.11 -16.15 -9.87
C LEU A 2 -15.64 -16.60 -9.85
N LYS A 3 -14.70 -15.68 -10.10
CA LYS A 3 -13.26 -15.92 -9.96
C LYS A 3 -12.77 -15.29 -8.66
N LYS A 4 -11.91 -16.00 -7.95
CA LYS A 4 -11.32 -15.56 -6.68
C LYS A 4 -9.82 -15.40 -6.87
N TYR A 5 -9.30 -14.20 -6.60
CA TYR A 5 -7.86 -13.94 -6.57
C TYR A 5 -7.50 -13.30 -5.25
N ASN A 6 -6.67 -13.97 -4.45
CA ASN A 6 -6.01 -13.45 -3.26
C ASN A 6 -6.90 -12.54 -2.36
N HIS A 7 -8.18 -12.94 -2.14
CA HIS A 7 -9.23 -12.27 -1.34
C HIS A 7 -10.23 -11.36 -2.08
N ILE A 8 -10.06 -11.10 -3.38
CA ILE A 8 -11.02 -10.35 -4.18
C ILE A 8 -11.90 -11.34 -4.95
N ASN A 9 -13.22 -11.21 -4.81
CA ASN A 9 -14.18 -11.95 -5.63
C ASN A 9 -14.64 -11.07 -6.78
N PHE A 10 -14.62 -11.59 -8.00
CA PHE A 10 -15.12 -10.86 -9.16
C PHE A 10 -15.95 -11.76 -10.05
N ARG A 11 -17.05 -11.20 -10.54
CA ARG A 11 -17.85 -11.80 -11.62
C ARG A 11 -17.31 -11.30 -12.94
N GLU A 12 -17.16 -12.21 -13.91
CA GLU A 12 -16.84 -11.84 -15.29
C GLU A 12 -17.84 -10.81 -15.82
N GLY A 13 -17.34 -9.69 -16.33
CA GLY A 13 -18.14 -8.59 -16.86
C GLY A 13 -18.48 -7.48 -15.85
N GLU A 14 -18.17 -7.65 -14.56
CA GLU A 14 -18.35 -6.59 -13.55
C GLU A 14 -17.05 -5.81 -13.32
N ALA A 15 -17.16 -4.48 -13.27
CA ALA A 15 -16.04 -3.62 -12.89
C ALA A 15 -15.70 -3.84 -11.42
N ILE A 16 -14.40 -3.97 -11.12
CA ILE A 16 -13.90 -4.05 -9.74
C ILE A 16 -14.23 -2.71 -9.04
N LYS A 17 -15.15 -2.72 -8.07
CA LYS A 17 -15.52 -1.54 -7.27
C LYS A 17 -14.81 -1.57 -5.91
N GLY A 18 -13.85 -0.69 -5.72
CA GLY A 18 -13.17 -0.52 -4.44
C GLY A 18 -12.07 0.53 -4.48
N VAL A 19 -11.43 0.75 -3.34
CA VAL A 19 -10.35 1.71 -3.18
C VAL A 19 -9.08 0.97 -2.79
N PHE A 20 -8.00 1.23 -3.53
CA PHE A 20 -6.68 0.74 -3.16
C PHE A 20 -6.03 1.67 -2.15
N ARG A 21 -5.50 1.12 -1.06
CA ARG A 21 -4.76 1.86 -0.03
C ARG A 21 -3.41 1.18 0.21
N ASN A 22 -2.42 1.95 0.62
CA ASN A 22 -1.17 1.41 1.15
C ASN A 22 -1.25 1.21 2.67
N ARG A 23 -0.45 0.28 3.16
CA ARG A 23 -0.29 -0.10 4.59
C ARG A 23 1.06 0.35 5.16
N ILE A 24 1.69 1.37 4.56
CA ILE A 24 3.04 1.83 4.94
C ILE A 24 3.09 2.19 6.43
N LYS A 25 2.13 2.99 6.91
CA LYS A 25 2.09 3.43 8.31
C LYS A 25 1.95 2.26 9.29
N TYR A 26 1.16 1.25 8.93
CA TYR A 26 0.99 0.04 9.73
C TYR A 26 2.33 -0.68 9.90
N TRP A 27 3.01 -0.97 8.79
CA TRP A 27 4.26 -1.73 8.83
C TRP A 27 5.41 -0.99 9.49
N ILE A 28 5.49 0.33 9.32
CA ILE A 28 6.50 1.14 10.04
C ILE A 28 6.32 1.02 11.55
N LYS A 29 5.06 1.08 12.03
CA LYS A 29 4.77 0.93 13.45
C LYS A 29 5.05 -0.48 13.94
N ASP A 30 4.61 -1.49 13.19
CA ASP A 30 4.80 -2.92 13.51
C ASP A 30 6.29 -3.29 13.62
N LYS A 31 7.11 -2.79 12.69
CA LYS A 31 8.56 -3.05 12.64
C LYS A 31 9.40 -2.07 13.48
N GLY A 32 8.78 -1.12 14.19
CA GLY A 32 9.49 -0.11 14.99
C GLY A 32 10.42 0.80 14.18
N LEU A 33 10.09 1.06 12.92
CA LEU A 33 10.92 1.86 12.02
C LEU A 33 10.65 3.36 12.16
N ILE A 34 11.64 4.18 11.80
CA ILE A 34 11.54 5.64 11.87
C ILE A 34 11.30 6.19 10.46
N GLN A 35 10.17 6.89 10.27
CA GLN A 35 9.77 7.46 8.97
C GLN A 35 10.87 8.30 8.33
N LYS A 36 11.50 9.19 9.11
CA LYS A 36 12.60 10.04 8.67
C LYS A 36 13.75 9.25 8.05
N ARG A 37 14.20 8.17 8.72
CA ARG A 37 15.30 7.33 8.22
C ARG A 37 14.94 6.60 6.93
N ILE A 38 13.68 6.21 6.76
CA ILE A 38 13.22 5.59 5.52
C ILE A 38 13.17 6.61 4.39
N ALA A 39 12.63 7.81 4.65
CA ALA A 39 12.57 8.89 3.68
C ALA A 39 13.97 9.26 3.15
N GLU A 40 14.94 9.41 4.06
CA GLU A 40 16.36 9.62 3.73
C GLU A 40 16.92 8.49 2.87
N LYS A 41 16.68 7.22 3.25
CA LYS A 41 17.16 6.04 2.50
C LYS A 41 16.53 5.94 1.10
N MET A 42 15.29 6.40 0.94
CA MET A 42 14.59 6.45 -0.35
C MET A 42 14.93 7.68 -1.18
N GLY A 43 15.65 8.67 -0.63
CA GLY A 43 15.94 9.92 -1.33
C GLY A 43 14.71 10.81 -1.53
N VAL A 44 13.68 10.67 -0.69
CA VAL A 44 12.44 11.47 -0.75
C VAL A 44 12.33 12.40 0.45
N SER A 45 11.58 13.49 0.30
CA SER A 45 11.33 14.40 1.42
C SER A 45 10.51 13.73 2.53
N GLU A 46 10.74 14.10 3.80
CA GLU A 46 9.94 13.65 4.93
C GLU A 46 8.43 13.96 4.72
N GLN A 47 8.12 15.09 4.07
CA GLN A 47 6.74 15.48 3.76
C GLN A 47 6.08 14.55 2.74
N THR A 48 6.80 14.15 1.68
CA THR A 48 6.33 13.18 0.69
C THR A 48 6.02 11.86 1.37
N PHE A 49 6.97 11.36 2.15
CA PHE A 49 6.83 10.09 2.85
C PHE A 49 5.69 10.11 3.88
N HIS A 50 5.49 11.24 4.57
CA HIS A 50 4.37 11.44 5.48
C HIS A 50 3.01 11.41 4.78
N LYS A 51 2.91 12.01 3.58
CA LYS A 51 1.69 11.93 2.75
C LYS A 51 1.39 10.50 2.32
N TRP A 52 2.42 9.72 1.95
CA TRP A 52 2.27 8.28 1.68
C TRP A 52 1.71 7.52 2.88
N CYS A 53 2.28 7.73 4.07
CA CYS A 53 1.80 7.11 5.32
C CYS A 53 0.34 7.46 5.66
N LYS A 54 -0.16 8.61 5.18
CA LYS A 54 -1.54 9.07 5.36
C LYS A 54 -2.46 8.72 4.18
N ASN A 55 -1.98 7.98 3.18
CA ASN A 55 -2.70 7.70 1.94
C ASN A 55 -3.20 8.97 1.21
N VAL A 56 -2.54 10.13 1.41
CA VAL A 56 -2.86 11.38 0.72
C VAL A 56 -2.34 11.36 -0.72
N THR A 57 -1.12 10.83 -0.89
CA THR A 57 -0.54 10.46 -2.17
C THR A 57 -0.04 9.03 -2.06
N GLN A 58 0.20 8.37 -3.19
CA GLN A 58 0.75 7.02 -3.23
C GLN A 58 2.19 7.07 -3.74
N PRO A 59 3.08 6.19 -3.26
CA PRO A 59 4.30 5.90 -3.99
C PRO A 59 3.95 5.30 -5.35
N ASN A 60 4.78 5.54 -6.35
CA ASN A 60 4.70 4.81 -7.61
C ASN A 60 5.13 3.34 -7.40
N LEU A 61 5.01 2.52 -8.45
CA LEU A 61 5.28 1.09 -8.35
C LEU A 61 6.74 0.77 -7.95
N GLU A 62 7.70 1.52 -8.49
CA GLU A 62 9.12 1.34 -8.18
C GLU A 62 9.42 1.73 -6.72
N GLU A 63 8.90 2.88 -6.28
CA GLU A 63 9.01 3.36 -4.90
C GLU A 63 8.37 2.37 -3.92
N ALA A 64 7.19 1.84 -4.23
CA ALA A 64 6.51 0.84 -3.42
C ALA A 64 7.32 -0.46 -3.34
N TYR A 65 7.90 -0.90 -4.46
CA TYR A 65 8.75 -2.07 -4.50
C TYR A 65 10.00 -1.88 -3.62
N VAL A 66 10.73 -0.79 -3.77
CA VAL A 66 11.90 -0.48 -2.93
C VAL A 66 11.51 -0.39 -1.46
N LEU A 67 10.38 0.27 -1.14
CA LEU A 67 9.90 0.42 0.23
C LEU A 67 9.56 -0.94 0.87
N SER A 68 8.93 -1.86 0.13
CA SER A 68 8.66 -3.21 0.63
C SER A 68 9.95 -3.96 1.02
N ARG A 69 11.04 -3.78 0.25
CA ARG A 69 12.35 -4.34 0.57
C ARG A 69 13.00 -3.68 1.79
N ILE A 70 12.83 -2.36 1.95
CA ILE A 70 13.35 -1.64 3.13
C ILE A 70 12.62 -2.08 4.41
N ILE A 71 11.30 -2.27 4.34
CA ILE A 71 10.46 -2.69 5.47
C ILE A 71 10.62 -4.20 5.75
N GLY A 72 10.95 -5.00 4.73
CA GLY A 72 11.07 -6.45 4.84
C GLY A 72 9.72 -7.17 4.75
N VAL A 73 8.85 -6.73 3.83
CA VAL A 73 7.52 -7.31 3.56
C VAL A 73 7.36 -7.53 2.06
N SER A 74 6.31 -8.26 1.65
CA SER A 74 5.99 -8.37 0.23
C SER A 74 5.36 -7.08 -0.30
N LEU A 75 5.30 -6.90 -1.62
CA LEU A 75 4.61 -5.74 -2.21
C LEU A 75 3.10 -5.82 -1.94
N GLU A 76 2.55 -7.04 -1.95
CA GLU A 76 1.16 -7.34 -1.63
C GLU A 76 0.84 -6.98 -0.18
N ASP A 77 1.73 -7.29 0.77
CA ASP A 77 1.58 -6.91 2.18
C ASP A 77 1.51 -5.40 2.39
N LEU A 78 2.19 -4.63 1.53
CA LEU A 78 2.22 -3.16 1.58
C LEU A 78 0.90 -2.53 1.10
N CYS A 79 0.00 -3.33 0.54
CA CYS A 79 -1.19 -2.88 -0.16
C CYS A 79 -2.46 -3.51 0.41
N GLU A 80 -3.57 -2.80 0.31
CA GLU A 80 -4.90 -3.33 0.61
C GLU A 80 -5.92 -2.85 -0.42
N PHE A 81 -6.82 -3.73 -0.79
CA PHE A 81 -7.98 -3.40 -1.60
C PHE A 81 -9.21 -3.40 -0.71
N GLU A 82 -9.80 -2.23 -0.52
CA GLU A 82 -11.02 -2.05 0.24
C GLU A 82 -12.20 -2.10 -0.74
N GLU A 83 -12.93 -3.23 -0.74
CA GLU A 83 -14.17 -3.35 -1.53
C GLU A 83 -15.20 -2.32 -1.03
N ASN A 84 -15.77 -1.55 -1.97
CA ASN A 84 -16.87 -0.66 -1.64
C ASN A 84 -18.10 -1.51 -1.34
N LYS A 85 -18.37 -1.77 -0.07
CA LYS A 85 -19.65 -2.33 0.35
C LYS A 85 -20.72 -1.26 0.10
N GLU A 86 -21.46 -1.39 -0.99
CA GLU A 86 -22.70 -0.62 -1.18
C GLU A 86 -23.56 -0.82 0.08
N LYS A 87 -23.94 0.29 0.73
CA LYS A 87 -24.85 0.28 1.87
C LYS A 87 -26.27 0.03 1.40
#